data_AF-A0A9E0U3Y3-F1
#
_entry.id   AF-A0A9E0U3Y3-F1
#
_cell.length_a   1.000
_cell.length_b   1.000
_cell.length_c   1.000
_cell.angle_alpha   90.00
_cell.angle_beta   90.00
_cell.angle_gamma   90.00
#
_symmetry.space_group_name_H-M   'P 1'
#
loop_
_entity.id
_entity.type
_entity.pdbx_description
1 polymer ?
#
loop_
_entity_poly.entity_id
_entity_poly.type
_entity_poly.pdbx_seq_one_letter_code
_entity_poly.pdbx_strand_id
1 'polypeptide(L)'
;TRRLDKKLYEARDEDFYTEYVDKILNIKIVKDIDHAMDHIAKYGSAHSDAIVTDDYSKSMRFLREVDSSAVFVNASTRLNDGFQFGLGAEMGISTDKIHARGPMGLEELTCTKFIVLGNGQLRT
;
A
#
# COMPACT_ATOMS: atom_id res chain seq x y z
N THR A 1 -13.22 20.51 -9.85
CA THR A 1 -13.60 19.47 -10.85
C THR A 1 -14.95 19.74 -11.49
N ARG A 2 -16.07 19.92 -10.76
CA ARG A 2 -17.40 20.23 -11.38
C ARG A 2 -17.49 21.54 -12.19
N ARG A 3 -16.53 22.46 -12.01
CA ARG A 3 -16.35 23.64 -12.88
C ARG A 3 -15.85 23.28 -14.28
N LEU A 4 -15.20 22.12 -14.44
CA LEU A 4 -14.65 21.63 -15.71
C LEU A 4 -15.67 20.80 -16.49
N ASP A 5 -16.46 19.96 -15.81
CA ASP A 5 -17.57 19.21 -16.40
C ASP A 5 -18.74 19.11 -15.41
N LYS A 6 -19.93 19.53 -15.85
CA LYS A 6 -21.16 19.51 -15.07
C LYS A 6 -21.75 18.11 -14.90
N LYS A 7 -21.32 17.13 -15.71
CA LYS A 7 -21.74 15.72 -15.61
C LYS A 7 -21.11 14.97 -14.43
N LEU A 8 -20.09 15.56 -13.80
CA LEU A 8 -19.44 14.95 -12.63
C LEU A 8 -20.35 15.02 -11.40
N TYR A 9 -20.48 13.88 -10.73
CA TYR A 9 -21.12 13.77 -9.42
C TYR A 9 -20.22 14.37 -8.34
N GLU A 10 -20.86 14.87 -7.28
CA GLU A 10 -20.15 15.36 -6.11
C GLU A 10 -19.82 14.20 -5.19
N ALA A 11 -18.51 13.97 -4.96
CA ALA A 11 -18.04 12.96 -4.02
C ALA A 11 -18.30 13.43 -2.58
N ARG A 12 -18.92 12.55 -1.80
CA ARG A 12 -19.14 12.70 -0.36
C ARG A 12 -17.95 12.16 0.42
N ASP A 13 -17.92 12.35 1.74
CA ASP A 13 -16.79 11.87 2.55
C ASP A 13 -16.70 10.33 2.53
N GLU A 14 -17.85 9.67 2.53
CA GLU A 14 -17.98 8.21 2.51
C GLU A 14 -17.49 7.60 1.19
N ASP A 15 -17.59 8.34 0.08
CA ASP A 15 -17.11 7.88 -1.22
C ASP A 15 -15.59 7.66 -1.19
N PHE A 16 -14.83 8.43 -0.42
CA PHE A 16 -13.38 8.25 -0.29
C PHE A 16 -12.98 6.98 0.46
N TYR A 17 -13.89 6.40 1.27
CA TYR A 17 -13.69 5.09 1.91
C TYR A 17 -14.11 3.91 1.01
N THR A 18 -14.77 4.18 -0.11
CA THR A 18 -15.43 3.14 -0.91
C THR A 18 -14.51 2.61 -2.01
N GLU A 19 -14.29 1.29 -2.01
CA GLU A 19 -13.68 0.58 -3.14
C GLU A 19 -14.76 0.09 -4.09
N TYR A 20 -14.76 0.57 -5.34
CA TYR A 20 -15.86 0.33 -6.28
C TYR A 20 -15.70 -0.94 -7.13
N VAL A 21 -14.46 -1.39 -7.36
CA VAL A 21 -14.15 -2.53 -8.26
C VAL A 21 -14.85 -2.39 -9.63
N ASP A 22 -14.97 -1.16 -10.12
CA ASP A 22 -15.66 -0.79 -11.37
C ASP A 22 -15.03 0.48 -11.97
N LYS A 23 -15.54 0.95 -13.09
CA LYS A 23 -15.11 2.18 -13.80
C LYS A 23 -15.62 3.45 -13.11
N ILE A 24 -15.45 3.53 -11.80
CA ILE A 24 -15.82 4.66 -10.94
C ILE A 24 -14.54 5.19 -10.28
N LEU A 25 -14.37 6.51 -10.28
CA LEU A 25 -13.17 7.17 -9.74
C LEU A 25 -13.56 8.45 -8.98
N ASN A 26 -13.08 8.56 -7.74
CA ASN A 26 -13.14 9.79 -6.97
C ASN A 26 -11.91 10.65 -7.23
N ILE A 27 -12.12 11.97 -7.36
CA ILE A 27 -11.05 12.94 -7.59
C ILE A 27 -11.13 14.04 -6.54
N LYS A 28 -10.10 14.13 -5.71
CA LYS A 28 -9.92 15.20 -4.72
C LYS A 28 -8.78 16.12 -5.13
N ILE A 29 -9.02 17.43 -5.09
CA ILE A 29 -7.97 18.43 -5.24
C ILE A 29 -7.42 18.70 -3.84
N VAL A 30 -6.10 18.55 -3.67
CA VAL A 30 -5.39 18.83 -2.42
C VAL A 30 -4.41 19.98 -2.63
N LYS A 31 -4.02 20.64 -1.53
CA LYS A 31 -3.18 21.84 -1.58
C LYS A 31 -1.71 21.51 -1.86
N ASP A 32 -1.21 20.45 -1.24
CA ASP A 32 0.20 20.07 -1.20
C ASP A 32 0.34 18.58 -0.84
N ILE A 33 1.58 18.11 -0.72
CA ILE A 33 1.91 16.72 -0.41
C ILE A 33 1.45 16.31 1.00
N ASP A 34 1.47 17.23 1.97
CA ASP A 34 1.03 16.96 3.34
C ASP A 34 -0.45 16.58 3.34
N HIS A 35 -1.29 17.40 2.69
CA HIS A 35 -2.71 17.10 2.56
C HIS A 35 -3.00 15.83 1.75
N ALA A 36 -2.12 15.48 0.79
CA ALA A 36 -2.24 14.24 0.03
C ALA A 36 -1.98 13.03 0.93
N MET A 37 -0.90 13.06 1.73
CA MET A 37 -0.54 11.97 2.64
C MET A 37 -1.55 11.84 3.79
N ASP A 38 -2.05 12.96 4.34
CA ASP A 38 -3.13 12.94 5.35
C ASP A 38 -4.41 12.31 4.78
N HIS A 39 -4.72 12.57 3.51
CA HIS A 39 -5.86 11.95 2.84
C HIS A 39 -5.66 10.45 2.67
N ILE A 40 -4.48 10.01 2.22
CA ILE A 40 -4.16 8.58 2.10
C ILE A 40 -4.25 7.90 3.48
N ALA A 41 -3.65 8.49 4.51
CA ALA A 41 -3.67 7.94 5.86
C ALA A 41 -5.09 7.84 6.46
N LYS A 42 -5.98 8.79 6.13
CA LYS A 42 -7.35 8.80 6.65
C LYS A 42 -8.29 7.82 5.92
N TYR A 43 -8.18 7.71 4.59
CA TYR A 43 -9.18 7.01 3.77
C TYR A 43 -8.66 5.76 3.07
N GLY A 44 -7.35 5.63 2.91
CA GLY A 44 -6.72 4.49 2.25
C GLY A 44 -6.85 3.20 3.06
N SER A 45 -6.82 2.07 2.37
CA SER A 45 -6.85 0.72 2.97
C SER A 45 -5.45 0.19 3.32
N ALA A 46 -4.42 1.03 3.24
CA ALA A 46 -3.01 0.65 3.37
C ALA A 46 -2.56 -0.45 2.37
N HIS A 47 -3.20 -0.54 1.20
CA HIS A 47 -2.87 -1.52 0.15
C HIS A 47 -1.80 -1.01 -0.82
N SER A 48 -2.18 -0.13 -1.76
CA SER A 48 -1.25 0.40 -2.76
C SER A 48 -1.46 1.89 -2.94
N ASP A 49 -0.41 2.67 -2.78
CA ASP A 49 -0.45 4.12 -2.97
C ASP A 49 0.73 4.59 -3.82
N ALA A 50 0.50 5.62 -4.63
CA ALA A 50 1.51 6.10 -5.57
C ALA A 50 1.55 7.63 -5.63
N ILE A 51 2.74 8.16 -5.83
CA ILE A 51 2.98 9.56 -6.18
C ILE A 51 3.52 9.66 -7.61
N VAL A 52 3.05 10.67 -8.35
CA VAL A 52 3.64 11.07 -9.63
C VAL A 52 4.28 12.44 -9.44
N THR A 53 5.61 12.49 -9.51
CA THR A 53 6.39 13.72 -9.29
C THR A 53 7.79 13.63 -9.91
N ASP A 54 8.34 14.78 -10.31
CA ASP A 54 9.72 14.98 -10.72
C ASP A 54 10.62 15.46 -9.56
N ASP A 55 10.04 15.79 -8.41
CA ASP A 55 10.74 16.27 -7.23
C ASP A 55 11.27 15.08 -6.41
N TYR A 56 12.59 14.96 -6.36
CA TYR A 56 13.28 13.91 -5.62
C TYR A 56 12.95 13.93 -4.12
N SER A 57 12.91 15.11 -3.50
CA SER A 57 12.67 15.22 -2.05
C SER A 57 11.24 14.79 -1.70
N LYS A 58 10.27 15.18 -2.53
CA LYS A 58 8.87 14.74 -2.37
C LYS A 58 8.71 13.24 -2.59
N SER A 59 9.41 12.68 -3.59
CA SER A 59 9.40 11.24 -3.85
C SER A 59 9.89 10.44 -2.65
N MET A 60 11.06 10.79 -2.11
CA MET A 60 11.65 10.10 -0.96
C MET A 60 10.82 10.28 0.31
N ARG A 61 10.22 11.46 0.49
CA ARG A 61 9.32 11.73 1.60
C ARG A 61 8.05 10.86 1.54
N PHE A 62 7.40 10.80 0.37
CA PHE A 62 6.20 9.99 0.16
C PHE A 62 6.47 8.51 0.42
N LEU A 63 7.57 7.95 -0.11
CA LEU A 63 7.98 6.57 0.13
C LEU A 63 8.18 6.24 1.61
N ARG A 64 8.60 7.21 2.41
CA ARG A 64 8.88 7.03 3.84
C ARG A 64 7.65 7.20 4.72
N GLU A 65 6.79 8.17 4.40
CA GLU A 65 5.70 8.60 5.28
C GLU A 65 4.36 7.93 4.95
N VAL A 66 4.15 7.46 3.73
CA VAL A 66 2.95 6.69 3.37
C VAL A 66 3.10 5.24 3.84
N ASP A 67 2.17 4.79 4.67
CA ASP A 67 2.23 3.50 5.35
C ASP A 67 1.29 2.46 4.71
N SER A 68 1.58 2.10 3.45
CA SER A 68 0.84 1.10 2.67
C SER A 68 1.70 -0.13 2.38
N SER A 69 1.08 -1.24 1.98
CA SER A 69 1.79 -2.50 1.71
C SER A 69 2.75 -2.38 0.51
N ALA A 70 2.42 -1.54 -0.47
CA ALA A 70 3.34 -1.07 -1.49
C ALA A 70 3.17 0.43 -1.75
N VAL A 71 4.30 1.16 -1.84
CA VAL A 71 4.33 2.60 -2.14
C VAL A 71 5.18 2.84 -3.39
N PHE A 72 4.62 3.56 -4.36
CA PHE A 72 5.23 3.74 -5.68
C PHE A 72 5.56 5.19 -5.99
N VAL A 73 6.63 5.41 -6.75
CA VAL A 73 6.97 6.69 -7.37
C VAL A 73 6.97 6.51 -8.89
N ASN A 74 6.15 7.30 -9.59
CA ASN A 74 6.05 7.30 -11.06
C ASN A 74 5.78 5.91 -11.66
N ALA A 75 5.07 5.04 -10.93
CA ALA A 75 4.69 3.71 -11.36
C ALA A 75 3.24 3.41 -10.99
N SER A 76 2.61 2.52 -11.75
CA SER A 76 1.20 2.15 -11.57
C SER A 76 1.02 1.30 -10.31
N THR A 77 -0.04 1.56 -9.54
CA THR A 77 -0.45 0.75 -8.38
C THR A 77 -0.82 -0.69 -8.75
N ARG A 78 -1.08 -0.96 -10.04
CA ARG A 78 -1.32 -2.30 -10.58
C ARG A 78 -0.12 -3.24 -10.44
N LEU A 79 1.07 -2.71 -10.17
CA LEU A 79 2.29 -3.50 -10.01
C LEU A 79 2.43 -4.12 -8.62
N ASN A 80 1.54 -3.82 -7.66
CA ASN A 80 1.50 -4.55 -6.39
C ASN A 80 0.91 -5.94 -6.62
N ASP A 81 1.77 -6.88 -6.99
CA ASP A 81 1.45 -8.24 -7.42
C ASP A 81 2.73 -9.10 -7.30
N GLY A 82 2.61 -10.32 -6.80
CA GLY A 82 3.75 -11.20 -6.50
C GLY A 82 4.55 -11.60 -7.74
N PHE A 83 3.92 -11.79 -8.91
CA PHE A 83 4.67 -12.03 -10.14
C PHE A 83 5.44 -10.78 -10.57
N GLN A 84 4.82 -9.60 -10.49
CA GLN A 84 5.48 -8.34 -10.82
C GLN A 84 6.66 -8.04 -9.87
N PHE A 85 6.56 -8.46 -8.61
CA PHE A 85 7.64 -8.34 -7.62
C PHE A 85 8.67 -9.46 -7.68
N GLY A 86 8.52 -10.44 -8.57
CA GLY A 86 9.50 -11.51 -8.76
C GLY A 86 9.39 -12.66 -7.75
N LEU A 87 8.28 -12.76 -7.02
CA LEU A 87 7.99 -13.86 -6.09
C LEU A 87 7.58 -15.15 -6.82
N GLY A 88 7.25 -15.05 -8.11
CA GLY A 88 6.87 -16.18 -8.97
C GLY A 88 5.46 -16.73 -8.74
N ALA A 89 4.83 -16.46 -7.60
CA ALA A 89 3.41 -16.66 -7.32
C ALA A 89 3.01 -15.81 -6.10
N GLU A 90 1.71 -15.63 -5.88
CA GLU A 90 1.16 -15.08 -4.64
C GLU A 90 -0.05 -15.90 -4.16
N MET A 91 -0.22 -16.02 -2.84
CA MET A 91 -1.49 -16.47 -2.25
C MET A 91 -2.51 -15.34 -2.20
N GLY A 92 -2.04 -14.11 -2.05
CA GLY A 92 -2.81 -12.88 -1.95
C GLY A 92 -1.95 -11.74 -1.43
N ILE A 93 -2.56 -10.58 -1.19
CA ILE A 93 -1.88 -9.39 -0.71
C ILE A 93 -2.35 -9.08 0.71
N SER A 94 -1.39 -8.99 1.63
CA SER A 94 -1.65 -8.59 3.01
C SER A 94 -1.45 -7.08 3.19
N THR A 95 -2.40 -6.42 3.87
CA THR A 95 -2.23 -5.04 4.34
C THR A 95 -1.82 -4.97 5.80
N ASP A 96 -1.78 -6.11 6.50
CA ASP A 96 -1.40 -6.19 7.91
C ASP A 96 0.09 -5.90 8.13
N LYS A 97 0.40 -5.41 9.33
CA LYS A 97 1.77 -5.05 9.73
C LYS A 97 2.57 -6.19 10.33
N ILE A 98 1.91 -7.29 10.69
CA ILE A 98 2.52 -8.41 11.41
C ILE A 98 2.66 -9.59 10.45
N HIS A 99 3.76 -10.34 10.58
CA HIS A 99 4.08 -11.53 9.79
C HIS A 99 4.44 -11.25 8.33
N ALA A 100 3.46 -10.90 7.50
CA ALA A 100 3.63 -10.67 6.07
C ALA A 100 2.86 -9.44 5.62
N ARG A 101 3.47 -8.60 4.78
CA ARG A 101 2.89 -7.35 4.28
C ARG A 101 3.24 -7.17 2.80
N GLY A 102 2.23 -6.90 1.98
CA GLY A 102 2.34 -6.91 0.52
C GLY A 102 1.99 -8.28 -0.05
N PRO A 103 2.39 -8.56 -1.31
CA PRO A 103 2.17 -9.85 -1.95
C PRO A 103 2.86 -10.97 -1.15
N MET A 104 2.09 -12.02 -0.82
CA MET A 104 2.57 -13.14 -0.02
C MET A 104 2.99 -14.31 -0.91
N GLY A 105 4.29 -14.54 -1.01
CA GLY A 105 4.89 -15.67 -1.71
C GLY A 105 5.00 -16.91 -0.82
N LEU A 106 5.91 -17.82 -1.18
CA LEU A 106 6.11 -19.07 -0.42
C LEU A 106 6.71 -18.83 0.98
N GLU A 107 7.60 -17.85 1.12
CA GLU A 107 8.27 -17.56 2.41
C GLU A 107 7.27 -17.10 3.47
N GLU A 108 6.30 -16.27 3.07
CA GLU A 108 5.21 -15.78 3.92
C GLU A 108 4.27 -16.88 4.40
N LEU A 109 4.35 -18.10 3.87
CA LEU A 109 3.58 -19.27 4.34
C LEU A 109 4.38 -20.17 5.28
N THR A 110 5.57 -19.75 5.68
CA THR A 110 6.42 -20.48 6.62
C THR A 110 6.45 -19.83 8.00
N CYS A 111 6.97 -20.56 8.98
CA CYS A 111 7.23 -20.02 10.32
C CYS A 111 8.62 -20.45 10.80
N THR A 112 9.21 -19.65 11.69
CA THR A 112 10.52 -19.94 12.27
C THR A 112 10.37 -20.79 13.53
N LYS A 113 11.26 -21.77 13.72
CA LYS A 113 11.40 -22.52 14.97
C LYS A 113 12.85 -22.55 15.41
N PHE A 114 13.07 -22.66 16.72
CA PHE A 114 14.41 -22.93 17.27
C PHE A 114 14.69 -24.42 17.24
N ILE A 115 15.92 -24.77 16.84
CA ILE A 115 16.44 -26.13 16.92
C ILE A 115 17.65 -26.08 17.85
N VAL A 116 17.60 -26.84 18.94
CA VAL A 116 18.68 -26.90 19.95
C VAL A 116 19.20 -28.32 20.01
N LEU A 117 20.49 -28.50 19.70
CA LEU A 117 21.17 -29.79 19.78
C LEU A 117 22.00 -29.83 21.07
N GLY A 118 21.54 -30.64 22.03
CA GLY A 118 22.19 -30.77 23.34
C GLY A 118 23.09 -32.01 23.46
N ASN A 119 23.96 -31.98 24.46
CA ASN A 119 24.79 -33.11 24.91
C ASN A 119 24.90 -33.20 26.44
N GLY A 120 23.92 -32.64 27.18
CA GLY A 120 23.89 -32.67 28.64
C GLY A 120 23.91 -31.29 29.31
N GLN A 121 23.53 -30.23 28.59
CA GLN A 121 23.46 -28.88 29.15
C GLN A 121 22.43 -28.83 30.28
N LEU A 122 22.86 -28.36 31.45
CA LEU A 122 21.99 -27.99 32.56
C LEU A 122 21.75 -26.48 32.54
N ARG A 123 20.54 -26.06 32.91
CA ARG A 123 20.23 -24.66 33.19
C ARG A 123 20.42 -24.43 34.68
N THR A 124 21.56 -23.86 35.06
CA THR A 124 21.85 -23.44 36.45
C THR A 124 21.33 -22.04 36.72
#